data_AF-A0A8H5E2H9-F1
#
_entry.id   AF-A0A8H5E2H9-F1
#
_cell.length_a   1.000
_cell.length_b   1.000
_cell.length_c   1.000
_cell.angle_alpha   90.00
_cell.angle_beta   90.00
_cell.angle_gamma   90.00
#
_symmetry.space_group_name_H-M   'P 1'
#
loop_
_entity.id
_entity.type
_entity.pdbx_description
1 polymer ?
#
loop_
_entity_poly.entity_id
_entity_poly.type
_entity_poly.pdbx_seq_one_letter_code
_entity_poly.pdbx_strand_id
1 'polypeptide(L)'
;MPLLAGVFLIGIVLYALVNAFKSPLRGLPGPWYTHFTHLVLKWQILAGNRVHYIHSLHQRYGPVVRVSPGEVAVSDPEAFSKIHKIGSGFLKSAWYDGITPNREPGIFVMRDPHQHAARRRLFARAFSVSSLLTNWESEIRQKTELAVNNIKRDAQSAGADVFKWWTLMATDVIAHLSFGESFRMLELGKVTMSSPSQSNKPWD
;
A
#
# COMPACT_ATOMS: atom_id res chain seq x y z
N MET A 1 -24.23 27.69 24.86
CA MET A 1 -23.82 26.95 23.65
C MET A 1 -22.94 27.77 22.69
N PRO A 2 -23.29 28.97 22.20
CA PRO A 2 -22.47 29.69 21.20
C PRO A 2 -21.13 30.19 21.74
N LEU A 3 -21.06 30.63 23.00
CA LEU A 3 -19.81 31.04 23.65
C LEU A 3 -18.81 29.89 23.80
N LEU A 4 -19.31 28.69 24.16
CA LEU A 4 -18.47 27.49 24.27
C LEU A 4 -17.93 27.05 22.90
N ALA A 5 -18.75 27.12 21.86
CA ALA A 5 -18.31 26.87 20.48
C ALA A 5 -17.27 27.90 20.01
N GLY A 6 -17.45 29.17 20.36
CA GLY A 6 -16.48 30.24 20.06
C GLY A 6 -15.13 30.02 20.74
N VAL A 7 -15.12 29.74 22.05
CA VAL A 7 -13.90 29.44 22.81
C VAL A 7 -13.20 28.19 22.26
N PHE A 8 -13.95 27.15 21.92
CA PHE A 8 -13.40 25.93 21.31
C PHE A 8 -12.74 26.20 19.96
N LEU A 9 -13.39 26.98 19.08
CA LEU A 9 -12.84 27.35 17.78
C LEU A 9 -11.56 28.18 17.92
N ILE A 10 -11.55 29.16 18.83
CA ILE A 10 -10.36 29.97 19.15
C ILE A 10 -9.22 29.05 19.64
N GLY A 11 -9.52 28.10 20.51
CA GLY A 11 -8.55 27.11 21.00
C GLY A 11 -7.92 26.29 19.87
N ILE A 12 -8.72 25.81 18.92
CA ILE A 12 -8.22 25.08 17.74
C ILE A 12 -7.31 25.95 16.88
N VAL A 13 -7.71 27.19 16.61
CA VAL A 13 -6.93 28.12 15.78
C VAL A 13 -5.58 28.43 16.45
N LEU A 14 -5.60 28.76 17.74
CA LEU A 14 -4.37 29.02 18.50
C LEU A 14 -3.45 27.79 18.52
N TYR A 15 -4.00 26.61 18.74
CA TYR A 15 -3.24 25.36 18.70
C TYR A 15 -2.59 25.12 17.33
N ALA A 16 -3.34 25.31 16.24
CA ALA A 16 -2.82 25.16 14.88
C ALA A 16 -1.70 26.17 14.58
N LEU A 17 -1.86 27.43 14.99
CA LEU A 17 -0.83 28.47 14.84
C LEU A 17 0.44 28.11 15.62
N VAL A 18 0.31 27.75 16.89
CA VAL A 18 1.46 27.36 17.74
C VAL A 18 2.21 26.17 17.13
N ASN A 19 1.48 25.14 16.68
CA ASN A 19 2.09 23.99 16.04
C ASN A 19 2.78 24.37 14.72
N ALA A 20 2.18 25.23 13.90
CA ALA A 20 2.79 25.70 12.66
C ALA A 20 4.12 26.43 12.89
N PHE A 21 4.17 27.34 13.88
CA PHE A 21 5.38 28.12 14.18
C PHE A 21 6.47 27.33 14.91
N LYS A 22 6.09 26.36 15.75
CA LYS A 22 7.02 25.48 16.48
C LYS A 22 7.42 24.23 15.69
N SER A 23 6.77 23.95 14.56
CA SER A 23 7.06 22.76 13.76
C SER A 23 8.50 22.77 13.25
N PRO A 24 9.27 21.66 13.41
CA PRO A 24 10.61 21.54 12.83
C PRO A 24 10.56 21.58 11.29
N LEU A 25 9.40 21.33 10.69
CA LEU A 25 9.19 21.31 9.24
C LEU A 25 8.90 22.71 8.68
N ARG A 26 8.90 23.79 9.48
CA ARG A 26 8.43 25.14 9.07
C ARG A 26 9.23 25.77 7.93
N GLY A 27 10.49 25.35 7.74
CA GLY A 27 11.35 25.85 6.66
C GLY A 27 11.18 25.11 5.34
N LEU A 28 10.38 24.03 5.31
CA LEU A 28 10.18 23.26 4.08
C LEU A 28 9.24 24.00 3.13
N PRO A 29 9.56 24.03 1.82
CA PRO A 29 8.71 24.67 0.84
C PRO A 29 7.40 23.88 0.67
N GLY A 30 6.33 24.58 0.29
CA GLY A 30 5.02 24.01 0.07
C GLY A 30 3.91 25.07 0.11
N PRO A 31 2.66 24.69 -0.17
CA PRO A 31 1.53 25.61 -0.04
C PRO A 31 1.36 26.08 1.42
N TRP A 32 1.02 27.35 1.61
CA TRP A 32 0.93 27.98 2.93
C TRP A 32 -0.02 27.25 3.90
N TYR A 33 -1.11 26.65 3.40
CA TYR A 33 -2.07 25.93 4.23
C TYR A 33 -1.51 24.63 4.83
N THR A 34 -0.44 24.08 4.24
CA THR A 34 0.18 22.84 4.73
C THR A 34 0.84 22.99 6.09
N HIS A 35 1.03 24.22 6.57
CA HIS A 35 1.46 24.47 7.94
C HIS A 35 0.35 24.22 8.97
N PHE A 36 -0.92 24.36 8.55
CA PHE A 36 -2.05 24.46 9.47
C PHE A 36 -3.04 23.30 9.35
N THR A 37 -3.22 22.74 8.15
CA THR A 37 -4.31 21.79 7.90
C THR A 37 -3.94 20.64 6.96
N HIS A 38 -4.51 19.47 7.25
CA HIS A 38 -4.46 18.28 6.39
C HIS A 38 -5.61 18.26 5.35
N LEU A 39 -6.58 19.18 5.46
CA LEU A 39 -7.86 19.07 4.74
C LEU A 39 -7.70 19.04 3.22
N VAL A 40 -6.81 19.85 2.66
CA VAL A 40 -6.58 19.87 1.20
C VAL A 40 -6.00 18.55 0.74
N LEU A 41 -5.00 18.01 1.44
CA LEU A 41 -4.42 16.70 1.09
C LEU A 41 -5.48 15.59 1.20
N LYS A 42 -6.31 15.60 2.25
CA LYS A 42 -7.42 14.64 2.41
C LYS A 42 -8.44 14.75 1.28
N TRP A 43 -8.82 15.97 0.90
CA TRP A 43 -9.71 16.19 -0.24
C TRP A 43 -9.13 15.59 -1.53
N GLN A 44 -7.84 15.83 -1.81
CA GLN A 44 -7.17 15.28 -2.99
C GLN A 44 -7.11 13.74 -2.96
N ILE A 45 -7.01 13.12 -1.78
CA ILE A 45 -7.12 11.66 -1.62
C ILE A 45 -8.53 11.19 -1.97
N LEU A 46 -9.56 11.80 -1.37
CA LEU A 46 -10.96 11.41 -1.56
C LEU A 46 -11.41 11.63 -3.02
N ALA A 47 -10.88 12.64 -3.69
CA ALA A 47 -11.11 12.91 -5.10
C ALA A 47 -10.28 12.01 -6.05
N GLY A 48 -9.48 11.07 -5.53
CA GLY A 48 -8.63 10.18 -6.34
C GLY A 48 -7.44 10.87 -7.02
N ASN A 49 -7.11 12.10 -6.63
CA ASN A 49 -6.15 12.97 -7.31
C ASN A 49 -4.82 13.16 -6.55
N ARG A 50 -4.60 12.42 -5.45
CA ARG A 50 -3.42 12.59 -4.57
C ARG A 50 -2.10 12.58 -5.36
N VAL A 51 -1.93 11.62 -6.27
CA VAL A 51 -0.66 11.42 -7.00
C VAL A 51 -0.35 12.62 -7.90
N HIS A 52 -1.32 13.07 -8.72
CA HIS A 52 -1.14 14.23 -9.58
C HIS A 52 -0.96 15.52 -8.79
N TYR A 53 -1.71 15.69 -7.71
CA TYR A 53 -1.57 16.83 -6.81
C TYR A 53 -0.15 16.90 -6.21
N ILE A 54 0.34 15.81 -5.60
CA ILE A 54 1.71 15.79 -5.04
C ILE A 54 2.76 15.98 -6.12
N HIS A 55 2.57 15.40 -7.31
CA HIS A 55 3.48 15.63 -8.44
C HIS A 55 3.53 17.11 -8.84
N SER A 56 2.38 17.78 -8.95
CA SER A 56 2.32 19.22 -9.26
C SER A 56 3.02 20.08 -8.20
N LEU A 57 2.97 19.66 -6.93
CA LEU A 57 3.71 20.32 -5.86
C LEU A 57 5.23 20.14 -6.02
N HIS A 58 5.69 18.95 -6.40
CA HIS A 58 7.11 18.74 -6.69
C HIS A 58 7.59 19.56 -7.88
N GLN A 59 6.79 19.68 -8.93
CA GLN A 59 7.10 20.53 -10.08
C GLN A 59 7.24 22.01 -9.68
N ARG A 60 6.48 22.47 -8.68
CA ARG A 60 6.47 23.88 -8.25
C ARG A 60 7.49 24.21 -7.16
N TYR A 61 7.68 23.33 -6.19
CA TYR A 61 8.42 23.59 -4.95
C TYR A 61 9.73 22.80 -4.86
N GLY A 62 9.98 21.87 -5.79
CA GLY A 62 11.19 21.06 -5.84
C GLY A 62 11.04 19.67 -5.22
N PRO A 63 12.16 18.98 -4.96
CA PRO A 63 12.16 17.55 -4.62
C PRO A 63 11.68 17.25 -3.18
N VAL A 64 11.66 18.22 -2.27
CA VAL A 64 11.21 18.03 -0.89
C VAL A 64 10.12 19.05 -0.60
N VAL A 65 8.89 18.60 -0.39
CA VAL A 65 7.73 19.48 -0.26
C VAL A 65 6.88 19.09 0.94
N ARG A 66 6.53 20.07 1.77
CA ARG A 66 5.53 19.89 2.82
C ARG A 66 4.15 19.76 2.20
N VAL A 67 3.45 18.67 2.50
CA VAL A 67 2.11 18.37 1.95
C VAL A 67 1.01 18.39 3.03
N SER A 68 1.40 18.33 4.31
CA SER A 68 0.52 18.51 5.45
C SER A 68 1.32 19.01 6.68
N PRO A 69 0.66 19.37 7.80
CA PRO A 69 1.35 19.87 9.00
C PRO A 69 2.43 18.93 9.55
N GLY A 70 2.27 17.61 9.33
CA GLY A 70 3.22 16.58 9.75
C GLY A 70 3.71 15.66 8.64
N GLU A 71 3.39 15.94 7.37
CA GLU A 71 3.79 15.11 6.23
C GLU A 71 4.62 15.89 5.22
N VAL A 72 5.68 15.23 4.77
CA VAL A 72 6.59 15.71 3.74
C VAL A 72 6.61 14.69 2.60
N ALA A 73 6.44 15.16 1.38
CA ALA A 73 6.67 14.38 0.18
C ALA A 73 8.11 14.59 -0.29
N VAL A 74 8.78 13.50 -0.64
CA VAL A 74 10.19 13.49 -1.06
C VAL A 74 10.28 12.78 -2.40
N SER A 75 10.82 13.47 -3.40
CA SER A 75 11.06 13.02 -4.77
C SER A 75 12.53 13.26 -5.11
N ASP A 76 13.40 12.58 -4.36
CA ASP A 76 14.86 12.63 -4.51
C ASP A 76 15.45 11.21 -4.37
N PRO A 77 16.23 10.71 -5.35
CA PRO A 77 16.78 9.35 -5.29
C PRO A 77 17.74 9.10 -4.11
N GLU A 78 18.52 10.11 -3.71
CA GLU A 78 19.46 9.97 -2.60
C GLU A 78 18.72 9.87 -1.27
N ALA A 79 17.72 10.74 -1.05
CA ALA A 79 16.84 10.70 0.10
C ALA A 79 16.00 9.41 0.14
N PHE A 80 15.53 8.92 -1.01
CA PHE A 80 14.84 7.63 -1.10
C PHE A 80 15.73 6.50 -0.55
N SER A 81 16.99 6.44 -0.98
CA SER A 81 17.96 5.46 -0.51
C SER A 81 18.21 5.61 1.00
N LYS A 82 18.42 6.83 1.49
CA LYS A 82 18.63 7.12 2.93
C LYS A 82 17.44 6.69 3.80
N ILE A 83 16.22 7.00 3.38
CA ILE A 83 15.00 6.70 4.14
C ILE A 83 14.75 5.17 4.18
N HIS A 84 14.91 4.48 3.06
CA HIS A 84 14.54 3.06 2.94
C HIS A 84 15.68 2.09 3.26
N LYS A 85 16.90 2.57 3.52
CA LYS A 85 18.02 1.72 3.92
C LYS A 85 17.70 0.97 5.22
N ILE A 86 18.16 -0.29 5.30
CA ILE A 86 18.07 -1.09 6.54
C ILE A 86 18.81 -0.36 7.66
N GLY A 87 18.13 -0.16 8.79
CA GLY A 87 18.67 0.55 9.95
C GLY A 87 18.73 2.07 9.80
N SER A 88 17.99 2.66 8.84
CA SER A 88 17.92 4.11 8.66
C SER A 88 17.32 4.88 9.84
N GLY A 89 16.62 4.18 10.75
CA GLY A 89 15.88 4.78 11.86
C GLY A 89 14.50 5.33 11.46
N PHE A 90 14.17 5.36 10.16
CA PHE A 90 12.85 5.74 9.69
C PHE A 90 11.88 4.55 9.82
N LEU A 91 10.94 4.67 10.76
CA LEU A 91 9.90 3.67 10.98
C LEU A 91 8.67 3.95 10.12
N LYS A 92 7.93 2.89 9.79
CA LYS A 92 6.56 3.03 9.27
C LYS A 92 5.73 3.87 10.23
N SER A 93 4.89 4.76 9.70
CA SER A 93 4.07 5.66 10.50
C SER A 93 2.99 4.91 11.28
N ALA A 94 2.46 5.53 12.34
CA ALA A 94 1.34 4.98 13.11
C ALA A 94 0.05 4.78 12.30
N TRP A 95 -0.02 5.35 11.09
CA TRP A 95 -1.11 5.08 10.16
C TRP A 95 -1.25 3.58 9.84
N TYR A 96 -0.14 2.83 9.80
CA TYR A 96 -0.16 1.39 9.53
C TYR A 96 -0.87 0.58 10.62
N ASP A 97 -0.91 1.07 11.87
CA ASP A 97 -1.61 0.39 12.97
C ASP A 97 -3.13 0.36 12.76
N GLY A 98 -3.65 1.33 11.99
CA GLY A 98 -5.08 1.40 11.64
C GLY A 98 -5.51 0.40 10.57
N ILE A 99 -4.59 -0.29 9.89
CA ILE A 99 -4.92 -1.25 8.83
C ILE A 99 -5.39 -2.59 9.42
N THR A 100 -4.79 -3.02 10.53
CA THR A 100 -5.14 -4.27 11.22
C THR A 100 -5.51 -3.99 12.68
N PRO A 101 -6.60 -3.25 12.94
CA PRO A 101 -6.99 -2.92 14.30
C PRO A 101 -7.30 -4.20 15.08
N ASN A 102 -6.78 -4.28 16.32
CA ASN A 102 -7.01 -5.39 17.25
C ASN A 102 -6.55 -6.77 16.75
N ARG A 103 -5.59 -6.83 15.82
CA ARG A 103 -4.98 -8.08 15.34
C ARG A 103 -3.46 -7.96 15.33
N GLU A 104 -2.79 -9.10 15.46
CA GLU A 104 -1.34 -9.17 15.27
C GLU A 104 -0.98 -8.64 13.86
N PRO A 105 -0.05 -7.67 13.75
CA PRO A 105 0.29 -7.08 12.47
C PRO A 105 0.97 -8.11 11.55
N GLY A 106 0.50 -8.21 10.31
CA GLY A 106 1.22 -8.92 9.25
C GLY A 106 2.55 -8.25 8.92
N ILE A 107 3.45 -8.97 8.25
CA ILE A 107 4.79 -8.47 7.86
C ILE A 107 4.75 -7.13 7.13
N PHE A 108 3.71 -6.88 6.34
CA PHE A 108 3.55 -5.63 5.59
C PHE A 108 3.38 -4.41 6.52
N VAL A 109 2.48 -4.50 7.50
CA VAL A 109 2.11 -3.37 8.38
C VAL A 109 2.98 -3.26 9.63
N MET A 110 3.73 -4.32 9.96
CA MET A 110 4.60 -4.37 11.14
C MET A 110 5.62 -3.21 11.16
N ARG A 111 5.60 -2.46 12.26
CA ARG A 111 6.42 -1.25 12.47
C ARG A 111 7.71 -1.52 13.26
N ASP A 112 7.68 -2.47 14.18
CA ASP A 112 8.84 -2.90 14.97
C ASP A 112 9.86 -3.64 14.06
N PRO A 113 11.09 -3.12 13.89
CA PRO A 113 12.08 -3.74 13.01
C PRO A 113 12.56 -5.11 13.47
N HIS A 114 12.62 -5.38 14.77
CA HIS A 114 13.07 -6.66 15.32
C HIS A 114 12.02 -7.74 15.09
N GLN A 115 10.75 -7.45 15.39
CA GLN A 115 9.64 -8.36 15.11
C GLN A 115 9.51 -8.59 13.60
N HIS A 116 9.68 -7.54 12.80
CA HIS A 116 9.62 -7.63 11.33
C HIS A 116 10.73 -8.52 10.78
N ALA A 117 11.97 -8.36 11.28
CA ALA A 117 13.10 -9.20 10.89
C ALA A 117 12.87 -10.67 11.25
N ALA A 118 12.38 -10.94 12.46
CA ALA A 118 12.06 -12.31 12.91
C ALA A 118 10.98 -12.95 12.01
N ARG A 119 9.88 -12.23 11.73
CA ARG A 119 8.80 -12.72 10.87
C ARG A 119 9.27 -12.93 9.43
N ARG A 120 10.04 -11.99 8.88
CA ARG A 120 10.60 -12.08 7.52
C ARG A 120 11.50 -13.30 7.34
N ARG A 121 12.28 -13.64 8.37
CA ARG A 121 13.20 -14.79 8.33
C ARG A 121 12.47 -16.12 8.09
N LEU A 122 11.24 -16.27 8.57
CA LEU A 122 10.42 -17.47 8.35
C LEU A 122 10.10 -17.69 6.86
N PHE A 123 9.89 -16.62 6.10
CA PHE A 123 9.56 -16.66 4.67
C PHE A 123 10.79 -16.68 3.76
N ALA A 124 11.95 -16.24 4.26
CA ALA A 124 13.13 -15.97 3.43
C ALA A 124 13.60 -17.16 2.58
N ARG A 125 13.50 -18.39 3.11
CA ARG A 125 13.89 -19.61 2.39
C ARG A 125 12.92 -19.94 1.25
N ALA A 126 11.62 -19.91 1.52
CA ALA A 126 10.59 -20.26 0.54
C ALA A 126 10.59 -19.29 -0.66
N PHE A 127 10.85 -18.01 -0.40
CA PHE A 127 10.91 -16.94 -1.40
C PHE A 127 12.34 -16.63 -1.90
N SER A 128 13.32 -17.51 -1.68
CA SER A 128 14.63 -17.34 -2.32
C SER A 128 14.51 -17.54 -3.84
N VAL A 129 15.34 -16.85 -4.63
CA VAL A 129 15.37 -17.02 -6.09
C VAL A 129 15.55 -18.49 -6.47
N SER A 130 16.46 -19.20 -5.81
CA SER A 130 16.67 -20.63 -6.02
C SER A 130 15.42 -21.46 -5.74
N SER A 131 14.72 -21.22 -4.62
CA SER A 131 13.49 -21.94 -4.26
C SER A 131 12.38 -21.66 -5.27
N LEU A 132 12.24 -20.41 -5.72
CA LEU A 132 11.23 -20.04 -6.71
C LEU A 132 11.51 -20.68 -8.08
N LEU A 133 12.75 -20.63 -8.55
CA LEU A 133 13.13 -21.23 -9.84
C LEU A 133 13.00 -22.76 -9.81
N THR A 134 13.54 -23.41 -8.78
CA THR A 134 13.52 -24.87 -8.69
C THR A 134 12.12 -25.44 -8.50
N ASN A 135 11.29 -24.80 -7.68
CA ASN A 135 10.02 -25.41 -7.24
C ASN A 135 8.79 -24.83 -7.96
N TRP A 136 8.84 -23.60 -8.46
CA TRP A 136 7.64 -22.87 -8.86
C TRP A 136 7.66 -22.30 -10.28
N GLU A 137 8.82 -22.24 -10.95
CA GLU A 137 8.92 -21.64 -12.29
C GLU A 137 7.95 -22.29 -13.29
N SER A 138 7.93 -23.63 -13.36
CA SER A 138 7.08 -24.36 -14.30
C SER A 138 5.59 -24.06 -14.09
N GLU A 139 5.15 -24.08 -12.83
CA GLU A 139 3.76 -23.80 -12.45
C GLU A 139 3.35 -22.36 -12.81
N ILE A 140 4.20 -21.39 -12.45
CA ILE A 140 3.95 -19.96 -12.75
C ILE A 140 3.94 -19.74 -14.26
N ARG A 141 4.84 -20.38 -15.01
CA ARG A 141 4.89 -20.32 -16.47
C ARG A 141 3.61 -20.87 -17.08
N GLN A 142 3.14 -22.03 -16.64
CA GLN A 142 1.90 -22.64 -17.14
C GLN A 142 0.68 -21.72 -16.89
N LYS A 143 0.55 -21.14 -15.69
CA LYS A 143 -0.51 -20.18 -15.38
C LYS A 143 -0.38 -18.89 -16.21
N THR A 144 0.84 -18.42 -16.45
CA THR A 144 1.08 -17.25 -17.29
C THR A 144 0.65 -17.51 -18.73
N GLU A 145 1.03 -18.66 -19.30
CA GLU A 145 0.64 -19.07 -20.65
C GLU A 145 -0.87 -19.22 -20.78
N LEU A 146 -1.53 -19.84 -19.78
CA LEU A 146 -2.98 -19.96 -19.75
C LEU A 146 -3.67 -18.57 -19.73
N ALA A 147 -3.17 -17.64 -18.92
CA ALA A 147 -3.70 -16.28 -18.87
C ALA A 147 -3.55 -15.56 -20.23
N VAL A 148 -2.38 -15.65 -20.86
CA VAL A 148 -2.12 -15.05 -22.18
C VAL A 148 -3.02 -15.69 -23.25
N ASN A 149 -3.20 -17.01 -23.23
CA ASN A 149 -4.07 -17.70 -24.18
C ASN A 149 -5.54 -17.29 -24.03
N ASN A 150 -6.02 -17.13 -22.79
CA ASN A 150 -7.37 -16.65 -22.52
C ASN A 150 -7.55 -15.19 -22.97
N ILE A 151 -6.57 -14.31 -22.72
CA ILE A 151 -6.56 -12.94 -23.23
C ILE A 151 -6.63 -12.94 -24.76
N LYS A 152 -5.79 -13.75 -25.43
CA LYS A 152 -5.77 -13.84 -26.88
C LYS A 152 -7.11 -14.30 -27.44
N ARG A 153 -7.72 -15.33 -26.84
CA ARG A 153 -9.04 -15.84 -27.26
C ARG A 153 -10.12 -14.77 -27.16
N ASP A 154 -10.20 -14.08 -26.03
CA ASP A 154 -11.24 -13.06 -25.82
C ASP A 154 -11.01 -11.83 -26.72
N ALA A 155 -9.74 -11.47 -26.97
CA ALA A 155 -9.38 -10.38 -27.88
C ALA A 155 -9.80 -10.66 -29.34
N GLN A 156 -9.88 -11.92 -29.75
CA GLN A 156 -10.32 -12.31 -31.10
C GLN A 156 -11.84 -12.22 -31.30
N SER A 157 -12.64 -12.17 -30.21
CA SER A 157 -14.11 -12.15 -30.31
C SER A 157 -14.71 -10.76 -30.07
N ALA A 158 -14.40 -10.15 -28.92
CA ALA A 158 -15.06 -8.91 -28.47
C ALA A 158 -14.14 -7.93 -27.73
N GLY A 159 -12.85 -8.28 -27.58
CA GLY A 159 -11.91 -7.57 -26.73
C GLY A 159 -11.69 -8.31 -25.40
N ALA A 160 -10.50 -8.18 -24.84
CA ALA A 160 -10.11 -8.90 -23.63
C ALA A 160 -10.01 -7.96 -22.42
N ASP A 161 -10.61 -8.38 -21.30
CA ASP A 161 -10.35 -7.78 -19.99
C ASP A 161 -9.02 -8.32 -19.43
N VAL A 162 -7.95 -7.62 -19.75
CA VAL A 162 -6.58 -7.96 -19.34
C VAL A 162 -6.42 -7.89 -17.82
N PHE A 163 -7.09 -6.94 -17.16
CA PHE A 163 -7.01 -6.78 -15.70
C PHE A 163 -7.64 -7.97 -14.98
N LYS A 164 -8.79 -8.45 -15.44
CA LYS A 164 -9.42 -9.69 -14.96
C LYS A 164 -8.45 -10.87 -15.08
N TRP A 165 -7.93 -11.15 -16.28
CA TRP A 165 -7.10 -12.35 -16.49
C TRP A 165 -5.81 -12.34 -15.67
N TRP A 166 -5.16 -11.19 -15.53
CA TRP A 166 -4.00 -11.07 -14.64
C TRP A 166 -4.34 -11.21 -13.17
N THR A 167 -5.50 -10.69 -12.74
CA THR A 167 -5.96 -10.84 -11.36
C THR A 167 -6.21 -12.32 -11.04
N LEU A 168 -6.94 -13.04 -11.89
CA LEU A 168 -7.21 -14.48 -11.68
C LEU A 168 -5.91 -15.29 -11.63
N MET A 169 -4.97 -15.01 -12.54
CA MET A 169 -3.65 -15.65 -12.58
C MET A 169 -2.87 -15.38 -11.29
N ALA A 170 -2.73 -14.12 -10.89
CA ALA A 170 -1.98 -13.74 -9.70
C ALA A 170 -2.59 -14.35 -8.43
N THR A 171 -3.92 -14.35 -8.32
CA THR A 171 -4.63 -14.97 -7.19
C THR A 171 -4.37 -16.47 -7.11
N ASP A 172 -4.47 -17.20 -8.22
CA ASP A 172 -4.22 -18.65 -8.22
C ASP A 172 -2.76 -19.00 -7.97
N VAL A 173 -1.81 -18.21 -8.49
CA VAL A 173 -0.38 -18.37 -8.16
C VAL A 173 -0.17 -18.17 -6.66
N ILE A 174 -0.67 -17.07 -6.08
CA ILE A 174 -0.52 -16.80 -4.64
C ILE A 174 -1.17 -17.90 -3.80
N ALA A 175 -2.36 -18.36 -4.17
CA ALA A 175 -3.06 -19.43 -3.46
C ALA A 175 -2.24 -20.72 -3.47
N HIS A 176 -1.75 -21.13 -4.65
CA HIS A 176 -0.97 -22.36 -4.78
C HIS A 176 0.33 -22.27 -3.98
N LEU A 177 1.06 -21.15 -4.07
CA LEU A 177 2.30 -20.95 -3.33
C LEU A 177 2.09 -20.87 -1.80
N SER A 178 0.92 -20.37 -1.35
CA SER A 178 0.65 -20.14 0.08
C SER A 178 0.00 -21.34 0.76
N PHE A 179 -0.88 -22.07 0.06
CA PHE A 179 -1.72 -23.12 0.63
C PHE A 179 -1.49 -24.50 0.00
N GLY A 180 -0.69 -24.60 -1.06
CA GLY A 180 -0.45 -25.85 -1.78
C GLY A 180 -1.56 -26.22 -2.77
N GLU A 181 -2.56 -25.36 -2.98
CA GLU A 181 -3.66 -25.60 -3.92
C GLU A 181 -4.14 -24.31 -4.60
N SER A 182 -4.62 -24.45 -5.85
CA SER A 182 -5.19 -23.36 -6.66
C SER A 182 -6.70 -23.23 -6.40
N PHE A 183 -7.23 -22.01 -6.42
CA PHE A 183 -8.70 -21.78 -6.43
C PHE A 183 -9.34 -22.09 -7.79
N ARG A 184 -8.50 -22.35 -8.78
CA ARG A 184 -8.86 -22.67 -10.16
C ARG A 184 -9.61 -21.54 -10.86
N MET A 185 -9.41 -20.32 -10.40
CA MET A 185 -10.09 -19.13 -10.92
C MET A 185 -9.68 -18.84 -12.36
N LEU A 186 -8.40 -19.07 -12.69
CA LEU A 186 -7.85 -18.83 -14.01
C LEU A 186 -8.39 -19.82 -15.05
N GLU A 187 -8.48 -21.10 -14.68
CA GLU A 187 -9.04 -22.15 -15.55
C GLU A 187 -10.54 -21.91 -15.79
N LEU A 188 -11.26 -21.47 -14.75
CA LEU A 188 -12.70 -21.21 -14.83
C LEU A 188 -13.03 -19.84 -15.43
N GLY A 189 -12.07 -18.92 -15.50
CA GLY A 189 -12.27 -17.55 -15.98
C GLY A 189 -13.19 -16.71 -15.09
N LYS A 190 -13.32 -17.05 -13.81
CA LYS A 190 -14.19 -16.35 -12.84
C LYS A 190 -13.68 -16.52 -11.40
N VAL A 191 -14.08 -15.59 -10.54
CA VAL A 191 -13.77 -15.66 -9.10
C VAL A 191 -14.54 -16.81 -8.45
N THR A 192 -13.85 -17.60 -7.62
CA THR A 192 -14.43 -18.65 -6.78
C THR A 192 -14.21 -18.28 -5.30
N MET A 193 -15.23 -18.45 -4.45
CA MET A 193 -15.15 -17.96 -3.05
C MET A 193 -14.60 -18.99 -2.04
N SER A 194 -14.05 -20.13 -2.49
CA SER A 194 -13.54 -21.16 -1.58
C SER A 194 -12.48 -22.04 -2.23
N SER A 195 -11.50 -22.47 -1.43
CA SER A 195 -10.71 -23.65 -1.76
C SER A 195 -11.62 -24.87 -1.94
N PRO A 196 -11.40 -25.74 -2.95
CA PRO A 196 -12.10 -27.02 -3.06
C PRO A 196 -12.03 -27.87 -1.78
N SER A 197 -10.93 -27.78 -1.02
CA SER A 197 -10.70 -28.56 0.21
C SER A 197 -11.57 -28.13 1.40
N GLN A 198 -12.16 -26.92 1.36
CA GLN A 198 -13.04 -26.41 2.42
C GLN A 198 -14.53 -26.54 2.12
N SER A 199 -14.92 -27.08 0.95
CA SER A 199 -16.33 -27.25 0.60
C SER A 199 -17.09 -28.29 1.45
N ASN A 200 -16.40 -29.10 2.25
CA ASN A 200 -16.96 -30.23 2.99
C ASN A 200 -16.69 -30.24 4.51
N LYS A 201 -16.20 -29.14 5.12
CA LYS A 201 -16.07 -29.07 6.58
C LYS A 201 -17.16 -28.16 7.17
N PRO A 202 -17.95 -28.65 8.13
CA PRO A 202 -18.81 -27.78 8.94
C PRO A 202 -17.93 -26.74 9.64
N TRP A 203 -18.43 -25.53 9.76
CA TRP A 203 -17.82 -24.51 10.61
C TRP A 203 -18.13 -24.87 12.06
N ASP A 204 -17.12 -25.31 12.81
CA ASP A 204 -17.18 -25.43 14.27
C ASP A 204 -16.94 -24.07 14.93
#